data_AF-Q5BW87-F1
#
_entry.id   AF-Q5BW87-F1
#
_cell.length_a   1.000
_cell.length_b   1.000
_cell.length_c   1.000
_cell.angle_alpha   90.00
_cell.angle_beta   90.00
_cell.angle_gamma   90.00
#
_symmetry.space_group_name_H-M   'P 1'
#
loop_
_entity.id
_entity.type
_entity.pdbx_description
1 polymer ?
#
loop_
_entity_poly.entity_id
_entity_poly.type
_entity_poly.pdbx_seq_one_letter_code
_entity_poly.pdbx_strand_id
1 'polypeptide(L)'
;TSKSEHGYWIMSFKERDLLYRLIISQLFYDGFQTMAVNLVNLVSPSTACGPSNRLFRLVKLGLSVSEDEHEKSGVIEGESIAPGTGIDLEVESESSTMAPESALYETCYVTAHKAACRAASFNSTGQLVATGSHDSSIKILDVERMLAKSVSPTDHLGQETPQQQMETHPVIRTLYDHTAEVTCVDFHPDPTLQILVSGSKD
;
A
#
# COMPACT_ATOMS: atom_id res chain seq x y z
N THR A 1 36.58 -16.29 -22.37
CA THR A 1 35.21 -16.85 -22.45
C THR A 1 35.13 -18.07 -21.54
N SER A 2 34.45 -17.93 -20.41
CA SER A 2 34.05 -19.04 -19.54
C SER A 2 32.88 -18.54 -18.71
N LYS A 3 31.66 -18.83 -19.15
CA LYS A 3 30.42 -18.60 -18.40
C LYS A 3 30.21 -19.82 -17.49
N SER A 4 30.09 -19.59 -16.19
CA SER A 4 29.50 -20.56 -15.25
C SER A 4 28.05 -20.15 -14.99
N GLU A 5 27.12 -21.08 -15.19
CA GLU A 5 25.66 -20.90 -15.27
C GLU A 5 24.94 -20.67 -13.93
N HIS A 6 25.55 -19.98 -12.96
CA HIS A 6 24.88 -19.57 -11.73
C HIS A 6 25.26 -18.11 -11.45
N GLY A 7 24.33 -17.20 -11.74
CA GLY A 7 24.55 -15.76 -11.94
C GLY A 7 24.88 -14.94 -10.69
N TYR A 8 25.71 -15.44 -9.78
CA TYR A 8 26.45 -14.56 -8.89
C TYR A 8 27.62 -13.98 -9.69
N TRP A 9 27.48 -12.72 -10.12
CA TRP A 9 28.60 -11.95 -10.63
C TRP A 9 29.64 -11.82 -9.51
N ILE A 10 30.64 -12.69 -9.50
CA ILE A 10 31.78 -12.54 -8.62
C ILE A 10 32.51 -11.29 -9.09
N MET A 11 32.25 -10.16 -8.41
CA MET A 11 32.96 -8.91 -8.67
C MET A 11 34.47 -9.18 -8.59
N SER A 12 35.17 -8.88 -9.68
CA SER A 12 36.62 -8.95 -9.69
C SER A 12 37.21 -8.00 -8.66
N PHE A 13 38.43 -8.29 -8.21
CA PHE A 13 39.16 -7.41 -7.28
C PHE A 13 39.23 -5.96 -7.80
N LYS A 14 39.38 -5.78 -9.12
CA LYS A 14 39.44 -4.46 -9.77
C LYS A 14 38.11 -3.71 -9.71
N GLU A 15 36.99 -4.42 -9.91
CA GLU A 15 35.65 -3.83 -9.86
C GLU A 15 35.28 -3.43 -8.43
N ARG A 16 35.62 -4.28 -7.45
CA ARG A 16 35.39 -4.00 -6.04
C ARG A 16 36.23 -2.82 -5.55
N ASP A 17 37.50 -2.75 -5.94
CA ASP A 17 38.35 -1.59 -5.67
C ASP A 17 37.79 -0.30 -6.29
N LEU A 18 37.32 -0.37 -7.55
CA LEU A 18 36.69 0.78 -8.21
C LEU A 18 35.43 1.24 -7.49
N LEU A 19 34.57 0.32 -7.06
CA LEU A 19 33.35 0.64 -6.34
C LEU A 19 33.64 1.36 -5.03
N TYR A 20 34.58 0.86 -4.22
CA TYR A 20 34.94 1.50 -2.97
C TYR A 20 35.55 2.89 -3.18
N ARG A 21 36.36 3.06 -4.22
CA ARG A 21 36.87 4.40 -4.58
C ARG A 21 35.75 5.37 -4.93
N LEU A 22 34.75 4.91 -5.69
CA LEU A 22 33.59 5.73 -6.03
C LEU A 22 32.79 6.14 -4.80
N ILE A 23 32.54 5.21 -3.86
CA ILE A 23 31.83 5.47 -2.60
C ILE A 23 32.59 6.49 -1.73
N ILE A 24 33.88 6.25 -1.51
CA ILE A 24 34.73 7.10 -0.68
C ILE A 24 34.84 8.52 -1.29
N SER A 25 35.04 8.61 -2.61
CA SER A 25 35.10 9.88 -3.32
C SER A 25 33.79 10.66 -3.27
N GLN A 26 32.64 9.96 -3.25
CA GLN A 26 31.32 10.59 -3.09
C GLN A 26 31.16 11.17 -1.68
N LEU A 27 31.54 10.43 -0.64
CA LEU A 27 31.52 10.95 0.75
C LEU A 27 32.40 12.19 0.92
N PHE A 28 33.57 12.23 0.27
CA PHE A 28 34.39 13.43 0.22
C PHE A 28 33.71 14.61 -0.50
N TYR A 29 32.98 14.34 -1.58
CA TYR A 29 32.22 15.35 -2.33
C TYR A 29 31.06 15.92 -1.51
N ASP A 30 30.38 15.07 -0.74
CA ASP A 30 29.23 15.43 0.08
C ASP A 30 29.63 16.11 1.41
N GLY A 31 30.94 16.25 1.68
CA GLY A 31 31.47 16.93 2.86
C GLY A 31 31.71 16.02 4.07
N PHE A 32 31.48 14.70 3.97
CA PHE A 32 31.69 13.72 5.04
C PHE A 32 33.16 13.29 5.18
N GLN A 33 34.05 14.27 5.37
CA GLN A 33 35.51 14.10 5.40
C GLN A 33 35.96 13.03 6.41
N THR A 34 35.45 13.08 7.64
CA THR A 34 35.84 12.15 8.73
C THR A 34 35.48 10.71 8.39
N MET A 35 34.30 10.47 7.81
CA MET A 35 33.85 9.13 7.44
C MET A 35 34.65 8.60 6.24
N ALA A 36 34.90 9.44 5.24
CA ALA A 36 35.68 9.08 4.06
C ALA A 36 37.11 8.66 4.43
N VAL A 37 37.80 9.42 5.30
CA VAL A 37 39.15 9.08 5.77
C VAL A 37 39.17 7.76 6.54
N ASN A 38 38.19 7.51 7.41
CA ASN A 38 38.09 6.24 8.13
C ASN A 38 37.93 5.05 7.17
N LEU A 39 37.11 5.20 6.13
CA LEU A 39 36.92 4.15 5.11
C LEU A 39 38.17 3.94 4.25
N VAL A 40 38.92 4.98 3.91
CA VAL A 40 40.23 4.84 3.23
C VAL A 40 41.16 3.95 4.04
N ASN A 41 41.25 4.17 5.35
CA ASN A 41 42.15 3.38 6.22
C ASN A 41 41.70 1.92 6.36
N LEU A 42 40.39 1.68 6.42
CA LEU A 42 39.83 0.33 6.55
C LEU A 42 39.93 -0.48 5.26
N VAL A 43 39.62 0.15 4.12
CA VAL A 43 39.49 -0.55 2.83
C VAL A 43 40.80 -0.53 2.04
N SER A 44 41.70 0.41 2.33
CA SER A 44 43.01 0.56 1.67
C SER A 44 42.91 0.53 0.14
N PRO A 45 42.18 1.48 -0.47
CA PRO A 45 41.98 1.52 -1.92
C PRO A 45 43.32 1.67 -2.66
N SER A 46 43.42 1.07 -3.85
CA SER A 46 44.65 1.04 -4.65
C SER A 46 45.20 2.43 -5.04
N THR A 47 44.35 3.45 -5.06
CA THR A 47 44.69 4.83 -5.39
C THR A 47 44.06 5.81 -4.41
N ALA A 48 44.71 6.96 -4.19
CA ALA A 48 44.16 8.04 -3.38
C ALA A 48 42.77 8.48 -3.89
N CYS A 49 41.86 8.70 -2.96
CA CYS A 49 40.48 9.14 -3.23
C CYS A 49 40.35 10.63 -2.92
N GLY A 50 39.90 11.43 -3.88
CA GLY A 50 39.52 12.83 -3.68
C GLY A 50 38.01 13.03 -3.86
N PRO A 51 37.47 14.23 -3.57
CA PRO A 51 36.06 14.56 -3.79
C PRO A 51 35.64 14.34 -5.25
N SER A 52 34.61 13.53 -5.49
CA SER A 52 34.04 13.32 -6.83
C SER A 52 32.57 12.89 -6.79
N ASN A 53 31.72 13.49 -7.63
CA ASN A 53 30.32 13.09 -7.81
C ASN A 53 30.10 12.03 -8.91
N ARG A 54 31.16 11.33 -9.32
CA ARG A 54 31.08 10.34 -10.40
C ARG A 54 30.13 9.18 -10.07
N LEU A 55 30.09 8.77 -8.80
CA LEU A 55 29.15 7.74 -8.33
C LEU A 55 27.71 8.21 -8.55
N PHE A 56 27.38 9.40 -8.06
CA PHE A 56 26.04 9.98 -8.24
C PHE A 56 25.62 10.05 -9.71
N ARG A 57 26.52 10.45 -10.63
CA ARG A 57 26.22 10.47 -12.06
C ARG A 57 25.97 9.09 -12.65
N LEU A 58 26.74 8.08 -12.24
CA LEU A 58 26.56 6.70 -12.69
C LEU A 58 25.25 6.12 -12.17
N VAL A 59 24.92 6.37 -10.89
CA VAL A 59 23.64 5.96 -10.29
C VAL A 59 22.48 6.62 -11.03
N LYS A 60 22.54 7.94 -11.25
CA LYS A 60 21.49 8.67 -11.99
C LYS A 60 21.29 8.12 -13.40
N LEU A 61 22.38 7.81 -14.12
CA LEU A 61 22.32 7.22 -15.46
C LEU A 61 21.73 5.79 -15.41
N GLY A 62 22.11 4.99 -14.41
CA GLY A 62 21.57 3.65 -14.21
C GLY A 62 20.06 3.66 -13.93
N LEU A 63 19.63 4.55 -13.03
CA LEU A 63 18.22 4.71 -12.67
C LEU A 63 17.36 5.17 -13.86
N SER A 64 17.84 6.10 -14.68
CA SER A 64 17.11 6.51 -15.88
C SER A 64 16.94 5.37 -16.90
N VAL A 65 17.90 4.44 -16.97
CA VAL A 65 17.80 3.27 -17.86
C VAL A 65 16.86 2.20 -17.28
N SER A 66 16.80 2.04 -15.96
CA SER A 66 15.85 1.12 -15.32
C SER A 66 14.41 1.62 -15.39
N GLU A 67 14.18 2.94 -15.31
CA GLU A 67 12.86 3.56 -15.50
C GLU A 67 12.34 3.33 -16.93
N ASP A 68 13.19 3.48 -17.96
CA ASP A 68 12.84 3.23 -19.37
C ASP A 68 12.49 1.74 -19.65
N GLU A 69 13.07 0.79 -18.90
CA GLU A 69 12.73 -0.64 -18.98
C GLU A 69 11.44 -0.97 -18.18
N HIS A 70 11.18 -0.26 -17.09
CA HIS A 70 9.93 -0.40 -16.32
C HIS A 70 8.71 0.17 -17.05
N GLU A 71 8.85 1.17 -17.93
CA GLU A 71 7.74 1.60 -18.79
C GLU A 71 7.32 0.54 -19.83
N LYS A 72 8.23 -0.38 -20.21
CA LYS A 72 7.88 -1.53 -21.07
C LYS A 72 7.34 -2.73 -20.27
N SER A 73 7.70 -2.84 -18.99
CA SER A 73 7.26 -3.92 -18.10
C SER A 73 6.03 -3.55 -17.25
N GLY A 74 5.61 -2.28 -17.26
CA GLY A 74 4.48 -1.74 -16.50
C GLY A 74 3.10 -2.07 -17.06
N VAL A 75 3.02 -2.85 -18.15
CA VAL A 75 1.80 -3.55 -18.50
C VAL A 75 1.79 -4.84 -17.67
N ILE A 76 1.21 -4.79 -16.47
CA ILE A 76 0.69 -6.00 -15.82
C ILE A 76 -0.53 -6.45 -16.64
N GLU A 77 -0.28 -6.95 -17.85
CA GLU A 77 -1.15 -7.94 -18.44
C GLU A 77 -1.06 -9.13 -17.51
N GLY A 78 -2.21 -9.63 -17.04
CA GLY A 78 -2.30 -10.71 -16.07
C GLY A 78 -1.79 -12.04 -16.62
N GLU A 79 -0.48 -12.15 -16.85
CA GLU A 79 0.17 -13.41 -17.11
C GLU A 79 0.20 -14.20 -15.81
N SER A 80 -0.54 -15.30 -15.84
CA SER A 80 -0.58 -16.32 -14.81
C SER A 80 0.83 -16.72 -14.41
N ILE A 81 1.27 -16.25 -13.23
CA ILE A 81 2.52 -16.70 -12.62
C ILE A 81 2.39 -18.21 -12.42
N ALA A 82 3.15 -18.98 -13.20
CA ALA A 82 3.10 -20.43 -13.14
C ALA A 82 3.45 -20.91 -11.72
N PRO A 83 2.67 -21.82 -11.12
CA PRO A 83 2.96 -22.34 -9.79
C PRO A 83 4.34 -23.01 -9.78
N GLY A 84 5.23 -22.52 -8.91
CA GLY A 84 6.62 -23.01 -8.79
C GLY A 84 7.70 -22.01 -9.20
N THR A 85 7.33 -20.82 -9.70
CA THR A 85 8.24 -19.67 -9.70
C THR A 85 8.47 -19.27 -8.24
N GLY A 86 9.71 -19.41 -7.78
CA GLY A 86 10.08 -19.14 -6.40
C GLY A 86 9.76 -17.71 -6.00
N ILE A 87 9.51 -17.49 -4.72
CA ILE A 87 9.37 -16.15 -4.14
C ILE A 87 10.70 -15.43 -4.33
N ASP A 88 10.70 -14.33 -5.09
CA ASP A 88 11.86 -13.47 -5.23
C ASP A 88 12.01 -12.61 -3.95
N LEU A 89 13.08 -12.84 -3.20
CA LEU A 89 13.40 -12.12 -1.96
C LEU A 89 14.26 -10.88 -2.22
N GLU A 90 14.60 -10.62 -3.48
CA GLU A 90 15.45 -9.50 -3.90
C GLU A 90 14.63 -8.32 -4.49
N VAL A 91 13.30 -8.43 -4.46
CA VAL A 91 12.39 -7.29 -4.74
C VAL A 91 12.65 -6.21 -3.69
N GLU A 92 13.28 -5.13 -4.13
CA GLU A 92 13.37 -3.90 -3.38
C GLU A 92 11.92 -3.45 -3.09
N SER A 93 11.55 -3.46 -1.83
CA SER A 93 10.19 -3.24 -1.35
C SER A 93 9.77 -1.79 -1.46
N GLU A 94 9.97 -1.15 -2.61
CA GLU A 94 9.20 0.05 -2.95
C GLU A 94 7.84 -0.43 -3.47
N SER A 95 7.05 -0.99 -2.55
CA SER A 95 5.63 -1.13 -2.80
C SER A 95 5.09 0.29 -2.94
N SER A 96 4.89 0.74 -4.18
CA SER A 96 4.19 1.97 -4.48
C SER A 96 2.74 1.80 -4.03
N THR A 97 2.47 2.01 -2.74
CA THR A 97 1.11 2.00 -2.22
C THR A 97 0.41 3.21 -2.82
N MET A 98 -0.60 2.97 -3.65
CA MET A 98 -1.47 4.03 -4.20
C MET A 98 -2.30 4.73 -3.10
N ALA A 99 -2.33 4.16 -1.89
CA ALA A 99 -3.04 4.73 -0.75
C ALA A 99 -2.24 5.93 -0.16
N PRO A 100 -2.91 7.07 0.11
CA PRO A 100 -2.36 8.16 0.90
C PRO A 100 -1.82 7.68 2.26
N GLU A 101 -0.95 8.48 2.88
CA GLU A 101 -0.47 8.22 4.24
C GLU A 101 -1.65 8.15 5.22
N SER A 102 -1.60 7.21 6.18
CA SER A 102 -2.67 6.97 7.14
C SER A 102 -3.07 8.23 7.93
N ALA A 103 -2.12 9.14 8.15
CA ALA A 103 -2.33 10.41 8.85
C ALA A 103 -3.23 11.40 8.08
N LEU A 104 -3.45 11.18 6.78
CA LEU A 104 -4.27 12.03 5.92
C LEU A 104 -5.76 11.64 5.92
N TYR A 105 -6.11 10.50 6.53
CA TYR A 105 -7.51 10.09 6.64
C TYR A 105 -8.18 10.76 7.84
N GLU A 106 -9.43 11.20 7.64
CA GLU A 106 -10.29 11.72 8.69
C GLU A 106 -11.53 10.83 8.88
N THR A 107 -12.12 10.89 10.07
CA THR A 107 -13.39 10.19 10.34
C THR A 107 -14.55 11.00 9.77
N CYS A 108 -15.13 10.53 8.66
CA CYS A 108 -16.26 11.20 8.02
C CYS A 108 -17.62 10.87 8.68
N TYR A 109 -17.81 9.65 9.18
CA TYR A 109 -19.08 9.23 9.76
C TYR A 109 -18.90 8.14 10.82
N VAL A 110 -19.73 8.17 11.86
CA VAL A 110 -19.74 7.16 12.93
C VAL A 110 -21.17 6.67 13.16
N THR A 111 -21.33 5.34 13.21
CA THR A 111 -22.55 4.68 13.67
C THR A 111 -22.22 3.65 14.73
N ALA A 112 -23.20 3.29 15.56
CA ALA A 112 -23.02 2.35 16.66
C ALA A 112 -23.88 1.11 16.48
N HIS A 113 -23.28 -0.04 16.77
CA HIS A 113 -23.98 -1.26 17.14
C HIS A 113 -24.18 -1.28 18.67
N LYS A 114 -25.03 -2.20 19.16
CA LYS A 114 -25.25 -2.40 20.61
C LYS A 114 -24.12 -3.20 21.27
N ALA A 115 -23.22 -3.79 20.48
CA ALA A 115 -22.05 -4.53 20.94
C ALA A 115 -20.88 -4.35 19.96
N ALA A 116 -19.78 -5.09 20.17
CA ALA A 116 -18.58 -4.98 19.36
C ALA A 116 -18.82 -5.29 17.87
N CYS A 117 -18.38 -4.39 16.99
CA CYS A 117 -18.34 -4.59 15.54
C CYS A 117 -17.01 -5.26 15.18
N ARG A 118 -17.06 -6.40 14.48
CA ARG A 118 -15.88 -7.25 14.21
C ARG A 118 -15.73 -7.68 12.75
N ALA A 119 -16.75 -7.46 11.95
CA ALA A 119 -16.73 -7.74 10.51
C ALA A 119 -17.13 -6.49 9.75
N ALA A 120 -16.42 -6.19 8.67
CA ALA A 120 -16.82 -5.18 7.71
C ALA A 120 -16.36 -5.60 6.31
N SER A 121 -17.16 -5.29 5.29
CA SER A 121 -16.78 -5.50 3.88
C SER A 121 -17.40 -4.41 3.01
N PHE A 122 -16.66 -3.99 1.98
CA PHE A 122 -17.18 -3.13 0.92
C PHE A 122 -17.75 -4.00 -0.20
N ASN A 123 -18.75 -3.49 -0.91
CA ASN A 123 -19.14 -4.10 -2.18
C ASN A 123 -18.08 -3.85 -3.26
N SER A 124 -18.18 -4.55 -4.40
CA SER A 124 -17.20 -4.46 -5.49
C SER A 124 -17.04 -3.06 -6.10
N THR A 125 -18.04 -2.18 -5.96
CA THR A 125 -17.98 -0.78 -6.43
C THR A 125 -17.48 0.20 -5.38
N GLY A 126 -17.34 -0.20 -4.11
CA GLY A 126 -16.99 0.69 -2.99
C GLY A 126 -18.11 1.66 -2.56
N GLN A 127 -19.33 1.51 -3.09
CA GLN A 127 -20.46 2.39 -2.78
C GLN A 127 -21.21 1.99 -1.50
N LEU A 128 -21.12 0.72 -1.11
CA LEU A 128 -21.76 0.18 0.07
C LEU A 128 -20.72 -0.44 1.01
N VAL A 129 -20.96 -0.31 2.31
CA VAL A 129 -20.25 -1.05 3.34
C VAL A 129 -21.24 -1.81 4.22
N ALA A 130 -20.95 -3.08 4.48
CA ALA A 130 -21.69 -3.89 5.44
C ALA A 130 -20.84 -4.06 6.69
N THR A 131 -21.47 -4.00 7.87
CA THR A 131 -20.80 -4.24 9.15
C THR A 131 -21.57 -5.27 9.97
N GLY A 132 -20.87 -6.27 10.52
CA GLY A 132 -21.40 -7.33 11.37
C GLY A 132 -20.91 -7.20 12.81
N SER A 133 -21.79 -7.49 13.76
CA SER A 133 -21.58 -7.22 15.19
C SER A 133 -21.96 -8.40 16.09
N HIS A 134 -21.43 -8.36 17.32
CA HIS A 134 -21.74 -9.27 18.41
C HIS A 134 -23.20 -9.13 18.93
N ASP A 135 -23.92 -8.07 18.54
CA ASP A 135 -25.35 -7.89 18.82
C ASP A 135 -26.29 -8.58 17.81
N SER A 136 -25.73 -9.54 17.05
CA SER A 136 -26.39 -10.32 15.99
C SER A 136 -27.00 -9.50 14.85
N SER A 137 -26.67 -8.21 14.77
CA SER A 137 -27.15 -7.31 13.71
C SER A 137 -26.10 -7.07 12.64
N ILE A 138 -26.59 -6.79 11.43
CA ILE A 138 -25.78 -6.33 10.29
C ILE A 138 -26.31 -4.97 9.86
N LYS A 139 -25.43 -3.97 9.70
CA LYS A 139 -25.79 -2.69 9.10
C LYS A 139 -25.25 -2.60 7.69
N ILE A 140 -26.05 -2.07 6.77
CA ILE A 140 -25.60 -1.69 5.42
C ILE A 140 -25.62 -0.17 5.37
N LEU A 141 -24.48 0.41 5.00
CA LEU A 141 -24.29 1.84 4.87
C LEU A 141 -23.96 2.23 3.43
N ASP A 142 -24.45 3.40 3.04
CA ASP A 142 -24.18 4.05 1.78
C ASP A 142 -23.06 5.08 1.97
N VAL A 143 -21.96 4.90 1.24
CA VAL A 143 -20.73 5.68 1.37
C VAL A 143 -20.94 7.13 0.92
N GLU A 144 -21.73 7.37 -0.12
CA GLU A 144 -22.01 8.72 -0.60
C GLU A 144 -22.83 9.50 0.44
N ARG A 145 -23.82 8.84 1.06
CA ARG A 145 -24.58 9.45 2.16
C ARG A 145 -23.72 9.72 3.40
N MET A 146 -22.75 8.85 3.71
CA MET A 146 -21.79 9.08 4.80
C MET A 146 -21.00 10.38 4.57
N LEU A 147 -20.51 10.58 3.35
CA LEU A 147 -19.74 11.78 2.97
C LEU A 147 -20.62 13.03 2.91
N ALA A 148 -21.81 12.95 2.34
CA ALA A 148 -22.74 14.08 2.29
C ALA A 148 -23.07 14.59 3.70
N LYS A 149 -23.24 13.67 4.66
CA LYS A 149 -23.54 14.01 6.06
C LYS A 149 -22.32 14.53 6.83
N SER A 150 -21.10 14.23 6.40
CA SER A 150 -19.87 14.74 7.02
C SER A 150 -19.58 16.20 6.65
N VAL A 151 -20.02 16.64 5.47
CA VAL A 151 -19.78 17.99 4.94
C VAL A 151 -20.97 18.94 5.18
N SER A 152 -22.16 18.42 5.49
CA SER A 152 -23.33 19.26 5.77
C SER A 152 -23.14 20.08 7.06
N PRO A 153 -23.26 21.43 7.01
CA PRO A 153 -23.17 22.26 8.21
C PRO A 153 -24.24 21.86 9.22
N THR A 154 -23.87 21.81 10.50
CA THR A 154 -24.76 21.46 11.63
C THR A 154 -26.05 22.28 11.72
N ASP A 155 -26.12 23.43 11.05
CA ASP A 155 -27.26 24.35 11.07
C ASP A 155 -28.47 23.88 10.23
N HIS A 156 -28.29 22.93 9.31
CA HIS A 156 -29.40 22.40 8.48
C HIS A 156 -30.10 21.18 9.08
N LEU A 157 -29.55 20.56 10.14
CA LEU A 157 -30.10 19.34 10.74
C LEU A 157 -31.49 19.54 11.39
N GLY A 158 -31.88 20.79 11.66
CA GLY A 158 -33.16 21.13 12.30
C GLY A 158 -34.33 21.39 11.34
N GLN A 159 -34.12 21.41 10.02
CA GLN A 159 -35.17 21.72 9.04
C GLN A 159 -35.65 20.52 8.21
N GLU A 160 -34.96 19.39 8.29
CA GLU A 160 -35.33 18.17 7.57
C GLU A 160 -36.55 17.52 8.21
N THR A 161 -37.56 17.20 7.39
CA THR A 161 -38.68 16.38 7.86
C THR A 161 -38.19 14.98 8.24
N PRO A 162 -38.85 14.26 9.17
CA PRO A 162 -38.47 12.88 9.54
C PRO A 162 -38.36 11.94 8.32
N GLN A 163 -39.14 12.22 7.28
CA GLN A 163 -39.16 11.45 6.04
C GLN A 163 -37.91 11.70 5.18
N GLN A 164 -37.50 12.95 5.01
CA GLN A 164 -36.25 13.32 4.33
C GLN A 164 -35.01 12.81 5.09
N GLN A 165 -35.09 12.80 6.42
CA GLN A 165 -34.01 12.30 7.28
C GLN A 165 -33.80 10.79 7.13
N MET A 166 -34.87 10.01 6.90
CA MET A 166 -34.77 8.58 6.59
C MET A 166 -34.20 8.35 5.19
N GLU A 167 -34.62 9.12 4.19
CA GLU A 167 -34.16 8.95 2.81
C GLU A 167 -32.67 9.29 2.63
N THR A 168 -32.13 10.18 3.46
CA THR A 168 -30.72 10.60 3.44
C THR A 168 -29.87 9.89 4.50
N HIS A 169 -30.45 9.01 5.31
CA HIS A 169 -29.71 8.36 6.39
C HIS A 169 -28.60 7.44 5.82
N PRO A 170 -27.34 7.54 6.31
CA PRO A 170 -26.26 6.72 5.78
C PRO A 170 -26.43 5.22 6.05
N VAL A 171 -26.97 4.83 7.20
CA VAL A 171 -27.39 3.44 7.44
C VAL A 171 -28.71 3.20 6.71
N ILE A 172 -28.66 2.50 5.58
CA ILE A 172 -29.80 2.29 4.69
C ILE A 172 -30.61 1.04 5.05
N ARG A 173 -29.97 0.03 5.63
CA ARG A 173 -30.61 -1.21 6.12
C ARG A 173 -29.98 -1.69 7.42
N THR A 174 -30.76 -2.36 8.25
CA THR A 174 -30.26 -3.18 9.35
C THR A 174 -30.95 -4.53 9.30
N LEU A 175 -30.18 -5.62 9.28
CA LEU A 175 -30.66 -7.00 9.17
C LEU A 175 -30.52 -7.71 10.51
N TYR A 176 -31.50 -8.56 10.84
CA TYR A 176 -31.62 -9.25 12.13
C TYR A 176 -32.05 -10.70 11.92
N ASP A 177 -31.19 -11.51 11.33
CA ASP A 177 -31.49 -12.93 11.07
C ASP A 177 -30.63 -13.90 11.90
N HIS A 178 -29.52 -13.40 12.43
CA HIS A 178 -28.66 -14.18 13.32
C HIS A 178 -29.12 -14.10 14.78
N THR A 179 -28.82 -15.17 15.51
CA THR A 179 -29.06 -15.26 16.97
C THR A 179 -27.75 -15.21 17.77
N ALA A 180 -26.62 -15.25 17.08
CA ALA A 180 -25.28 -15.13 17.66
C ALA A 180 -24.43 -14.05 16.95
N GLU A 181 -23.17 -13.93 17.36
CA GLU A 181 -22.21 -12.97 16.80
C GLU A 181 -21.99 -13.18 15.30
N VAL A 182 -22.16 -12.12 14.51
CA VAL A 182 -21.77 -12.11 13.10
C VAL A 182 -20.25 -11.94 12.99
N THR A 183 -19.57 -12.98 12.51
CA THR A 183 -18.10 -13.05 12.44
C THR A 183 -17.53 -12.66 11.09
N CYS A 184 -18.33 -12.75 10.02
CA CYS A 184 -17.93 -12.33 8.68
C CYS A 184 -19.14 -11.88 7.87
N VAL A 185 -18.91 -10.94 6.96
CA VAL A 185 -19.89 -10.46 5.97
C VAL A 185 -19.16 -10.27 4.65
N ASP A 186 -19.79 -10.62 3.55
CA ASP A 186 -19.23 -10.38 2.22
C ASP A 186 -20.32 -10.16 1.16
N PHE A 187 -20.08 -9.21 0.27
CA PHE A 187 -21.01 -8.91 -0.82
C PHE A 187 -20.78 -9.88 -1.98
N HIS A 188 -21.86 -10.19 -2.69
CA HIS A 188 -21.72 -10.90 -3.96
C HIS A 188 -20.89 -10.06 -4.96
N PRO A 189 -19.96 -10.67 -5.74
CA PRO A 189 -19.05 -9.92 -6.60
C PRO A 189 -19.75 -9.21 -7.77
N ASP A 190 -20.83 -9.80 -8.30
CA ASP A 190 -21.67 -9.16 -9.31
C ASP A 190 -22.43 -7.97 -8.71
N PRO A 191 -22.14 -6.72 -9.13
CA PRO A 191 -22.75 -5.53 -8.56
C PRO A 191 -24.24 -5.38 -8.88
N THR A 192 -24.77 -6.15 -9.85
CA THR A 192 -26.19 -6.16 -10.18
C THR A 192 -27.01 -7.00 -9.19
N LEU A 193 -26.35 -7.91 -8.47
CA LEU A 193 -26.99 -8.76 -7.47
C LEU A 193 -26.85 -8.13 -6.08
N GLN A 194 -27.99 -7.76 -5.49
CA GLN A 194 -28.05 -7.20 -4.14
C GLN A 194 -28.04 -8.30 -3.08
N ILE A 195 -26.98 -9.11 -3.06
CA ILE A 195 -26.82 -10.25 -2.16
C ILE A 195 -25.65 -9.96 -1.21
N LEU A 196 -25.90 -10.19 0.07
CA LEU A 196 -24.90 -10.18 1.13
C LEU A 196 -24.90 -11.56 1.77
N VAL A 197 -23.72 -12.15 1.93
CA VAL A 197 -23.50 -13.39 2.67
C VAL A 197 -23.00 -13.01 4.06
N SER A 198 -23.51 -13.66 5.10
CA SER A 198 -23.05 -13.48 6.47
C SER A 198 -22.77 -14.83 7.14
N GLY A 199 -21.70 -14.88 7.92
CA GLY A 199 -21.37 -15.99 8.78
C GLY A 199 -21.45 -15.58 10.24
N SER A 200 -22.04 -16.44 11.05
CA SER A 200 -22.29 -16.24 12.48
C SER A 200 -21.85 -17.47 13.27
N LYS A 201 -21.88 -17.35 14.60
CA LYS A 201 -21.62 -18.45 15.53
C LYS A 201 -22.83 -19.37 15.77
N ASP A 202 -23.96 -19.11 15.12
CA ASP A 202 -25.18 -19.94 15.20
C ASP A 202 -25.16 -21.15 14.27
#